data_AF-A0AA96W379-F1
#
_entry.id   AF-A0AA96W379-F1
#
_cell.length_a   1.000
_cell.length_b   1.000
_cell.length_c   1.000
_cell.angle_alpha   90.00
_cell.angle_beta   90.00
_cell.angle_gamma   90.00
#
_symmetry.space_group_name_H-M   'P 1'
#
loop_
_entity.id
_entity.type
_entity.pdbx_description
1 polymer ?
#
loop_
_entity_poly.entity_id
_entity_poly.type
_entity_poly.pdbx_seq_one_letter_code
_entity_poly.pdbx_strand_id
1 'polypeptide(L)'
;MCETALTGPGYLVDGATKHRRTWWRAQLLICQPCYDRGIDPETGLTLGYAAQRTARHQWINLVGRGKSLPPSPCAACGQLVVRNGDPLLKRVTCSRSCSVSLTRSRNGGKGSGRPCETCGEPITTGRADSRYCGSACRQKAYRRRARDGHA
;
A
#
# COMPACT_ATOMS: atom_id res chain seq x y z
N MET A 1 15.55 0.52 -16.25
CA MET A 1 14.61 -0.57 -16.54
C MET A 1 15.26 -1.30 -17.67
N CYS A 2 15.48 -2.60 -17.52
CA CYS A 2 15.98 -3.38 -18.63
C CYS A 2 15.06 -3.13 -19.85
N GLU A 3 15.60 -2.62 -20.94
CA GLU A 3 14.92 -2.40 -22.23
C GLU A 3 14.44 -3.72 -22.86
N THR A 4 14.74 -4.84 -22.20
CA THR A 4 14.12 -6.14 -22.41
C THR A 4 12.59 -6.05 -22.32
N ALA A 5 11.90 -6.44 -23.38
CA ALA A 5 10.45 -6.60 -23.38
C ALA A 5 10.01 -7.53 -22.22
N LEU A 6 8.87 -7.21 -21.58
CA LEU A 6 8.29 -8.06 -20.53
C LEU A 6 7.77 -9.37 -21.13
N THR A 7 8.66 -10.34 -21.32
CA THR A 7 8.33 -11.72 -21.68
C THR A 7 7.96 -12.50 -20.42
N GLY A 8 6.73 -12.34 -19.96
CA GLY A 8 6.18 -13.04 -18.80
C GLY A 8 5.60 -12.12 -17.71
N PRO A 9 5.40 -12.64 -16.48
CA PRO A 9 4.89 -11.84 -15.36
C PRO A 9 5.83 -10.68 -15.01
N GLY A 10 5.24 -9.51 -14.77
CA GLY A 10 5.92 -8.33 -14.22
C GLY A 10 5.78 -8.26 -12.70
N TYR A 11 6.89 -7.98 -12.01
CA TYR A 11 6.93 -7.91 -10.55
C TYR A 11 7.07 -6.48 -10.07
N LEU A 12 6.27 -6.10 -9.09
CA LEU A 12 6.45 -4.84 -8.38
C LEU A 12 7.44 -5.01 -7.23
N VAL A 13 8.43 -4.13 -7.17
CA VAL A 13 9.44 -4.08 -6.10
C VAL A 13 9.58 -2.68 -5.52
N ASP A 14 9.93 -2.60 -4.24
CA ASP A 14 10.30 -1.34 -3.61
C ASP A 14 11.69 -0.91 -4.09
N GLY A 15 11.81 0.36 -4.50
CA GLY A 15 13.04 0.91 -5.04
C GLY A 15 13.15 2.41 -4.87
N ALA A 16 14.12 3.00 -5.55
CA ALA A 16 14.30 4.44 -5.64
C ALA A 16 14.75 4.85 -7.05
N THR A 17 14.36 6.06 -7.43
CA THR A 17 14.82 6.72 -8.66
C THR A 17 15.66 7.94 -8.31
N LYS A 18 16.74 8.16 -9.05
CA LYS A 18 17.64 9.30 -8.90
C LYS A 18 17.24 10.38 -9.89
N HIS A 19 16.92 11.55 -9.38
CA HIS A 19 16.74 12.76 -10.18
C HIS A 19 17.75 13.81 -9.73
N ARG A 20 18.66 14.20 -10.64
CA ARG A 20 19.84 15.03 -10.34
C ARG A 20 20.69 14.41 -9.21
N ARG A 21 20.73 15.06 -8.04
CA ARG A 21 21.45 14.59 -6.84
C ARG A 21 20.53 13.96 -5.78
N THR A 22 19.22 13.91 -6.04
CA THR A 22 18.21 13.48 -5.06
C THR A 22 17.65 12.11 -5.41
N TRP A 23 17.42 11.28 -4.40
CA TRP A 23 16.78 9.98 -4.52
C TRP A 23 15.34 10.02 -4.01
N TRP A 24 14.43 9.45 -4.80
CA TRP A 24 13.01 9.37 -4.48
C TRP A 24 12.60 7.91 -4.38
N ARG A 25 11.90 7.54 -3.31
CA ARG A 25 11.32 6.20 -3.20
C ARG A 25 10.28 6.00 -4.30
N ALA A 26 10.33 4.85 -4.96
CA ALA A 26 9.43 4.50 -6.05
C ALA A 26 9.10 3.02 -6.02
N GLN A 27 7.98 2.65 -6.64
CA GLN A 27 7.74 1.26 -7.01
C GLN A 27 8.26 1.04 -8.42
N LEU A 28 9.05 0.00 -8.61
CA LEU A 28 9.62 -0.35 -9.90
C LEU A 28 8.94 -1.62 -10.40
N LEU A 29 8.67 -1.68 -11.70
CA LEU A 29 8.22 -2.88 -12.39
C LEU A 29 9.43 -3.57 -13.02
N ILE A 30 9.61 -4.86 -12.75
CA ILE A 30 10.75 -5.65 -13.23
C ILE A 30 10.25 -6.93 -13.91
N CYS A 31 11.05 -7.47 -14.83
CA CYS A 31 10.77 -8.74 -15.50
C CYS A 31 11.27 -9.95 -14.68
N GLN A 32 10.79 -11.15 -15.03
CA GLN A 32 11.23 -12.41 -14.42
C GLN A 32 12.75 -12.64 -14.50
N PRO A 33 13.42 -12.45 -15.66
CA PRO A 33 14.87 -12.56 -15.73
C PRO A 33 15.65 -11.62 -14.80
N CYS A 34 15.13 -10.42 -14.49
CA CYS A 34 15.75 -9.53 -13.52
C CYS A 34 15.56 -10.04 -12.09
N TYR A 35 14.37 -10.58 -11.78
CA TYR A 35 14.09 -11.20 -10.49
C TYR A 35 15.01 -12.39 -10.23
N ASP A 36 15.10 -13.34 -11.17
CA ASP A 36 15.87 -14.58 -11.01
C ASP A 36 17.38 -14.34 -10.85
N ARG A 37 17.91 -13.35 -11.56
CA ARG A 37 19.34 -12.98 -11.44
C ARG A 37 19.66 -12.31 -10.11
N GLY A 38 18.65 -11.81 -9.39
CA GLY A 38 18.84 -10.91 -8.25
C GLY A 38 19.60 -9.63 -8.60
N ILE A 39 19.81 -9.39 -9.89
CA ILE A 39 20.53 -8.28 -10.52
C ILE A 39 19.77 -7.92 -11.80
N ASP A 40 19.34 -6.66 -11.94
CA ASP A 40 18.91 -6.16 -13.25
C ASP A 40 20.16 -6.11 -14.16
N PRO A 41 20.25 -6.93 -15.22
CA PRO A 41 21.48 -7.15 -16.00
C PRO A 41 21.91 -5.93 -16.81
N GLU A 42 20.98 -5.00 -17.09
CA GLU A 42 21.28 -3.78 -17.84
C GLU A 42 21.68 -2.63 -16.90
N THR A 43 21.28 -2.69 -15.63
CA THR A 43 21.53 -1.61 -14.66
C THR A 43 22.45 -2.00 -13.48
N GLY A 44 22.81 -3.28 -13.35
CA GLY A 44 23.72 -3.81 -12.34
C GLY A 44 23.16 -3.82 -10.90
N LEU A 45 21.84 -3.76 -10.72
CA LEU A 45 21.22 -3.53 -9.41
C LEU A 45 20.96 -4.81 -8.61
N THR A 46 21.69 -5.02 -7.51
CA THR A 46 21.56 -6.22 -6.66
C THR A 46 20.39 -6.19 -5.67
N LEU A 47 19.95 -7.38 -5.23
CA LEU A 47 19.14 -7.62 -4.03
C LEU A 47 19.85 -7.06 -2.79
N GLY A 48 19.60 -5.78 -2.51
CA GLY A 48 19.69 -5.15 -1.19
C GLY A 48 20.78 -5.66 -0.22
N TYR A 49 22.05 -5.44 -0.55
CA TYR A 49 23.08 -5.12 0.46
C TYR A 49 24.19 -4.32 -0.22
N ALA A 50 24.08 -2.99 -0.13
CA ALA A 50 25.11 -2.00 -0.46
C ALA A 50 25.98 -2.27 -1.72
N ALA A 51 25.51 -1.89 -2.91
CA ALA A 51 26.40 -1.77 -4.07
C ALA A 51 26.06 -0.56 -4.99
N GLN A 52 26.90 0.47 -4.85
CA GLN A 52 27.36 1.49 -5.82
C GLN A 52 26.44 2.55 -6.49
N ARG A 53 27.08 3.71 -6.74
CA ARG A 53 26.57 5.11 -6.69
C ARG A 53 26.24 5.77 -8.05
N THR A 54 26.04 5.03 -9.15
CA THR A 54 25.93 5.62 -10.51
C THR A 54 24.59 5.40 -11.23
N ALA A 55 23.73 4.48 -10.78
CA ALA A 55 22.48 4.18 -11.48
C ALA A 55 21.37 5.24 -11.26
N ARG A 56 20.45 5.41 -12.24
CA ARG A 56 19.23 6.24 -12.12
C ARG A 56 18.11 5.55 -11.35
N HIS A 57 18.18 4.23 -11.16
CA HIS A 57 17.20 3.43 -10.45
C HIS A 57 17.95 2.50 -9.51
N GLN A 58 17.39 2.16 -8.35
CA GLN A 58 17.95 1.19 -7.40
C GLN A 58 16.83 0.40 -6.74
N TRP A 59 17.01 -0.91 -6.56
CA TRP A 59 16.15 -1.69 -5.70
C TRP A 59 16.63 -1.50 -4.27
N ILE A 60 15.75 -1.07 -3.37
CA ILE A 60 16.13 -0.79 -1.99
C ILE A 60 14.98 -1.10 -1.05
N ASN A 61 15.32 -1.44 0.19
CA ASN A 61 14.39 -1.42 1.32
C ASN A 61 13.07 -2.18 1.05
N LEU A 62 13.17 -3.42 0.53
CA LEU A 62 12.01 -4.32 0.46
C LEU A 62 11.32 -4.32 1.83
N VAL A 63 10.06 -3.95 1.87
CA VAL A 63 9.36 -3.81 3.14
C VAL A 63 9.25 -5.17 3.84
N GLY A 64 9.65 -5.18 5.10
CA GLY A 64 9.69 -6.34 5.98
C GLY A 64 11.09 -6.52 6.58
N ARG A 65 11.18 -7.27 7.68
CA ARG A 65 12.42 -7.44 8.47
C ARG A 65 13.15 -8.76 8.22
N GLY A 66 12.54 -9.67 7.48
CA GLY A 66 13.04 -11.00 7.17
C GLY A 66 13.61 -11.11 5.76
N LYS A 67 13.86 -12.34 5.33
CA LYS A 67 14.35 -12.63 3.97
C LYS A 67 13.34 -12.24 2.91
N SER A 68 13.81 -11.96 1.69
CA SER A 68 12.93 -11.77 0.54
C SER A 68 12.01 -12.98 0.39
N LEU A 69 10.71 -12.73 0.32
CA LEU A 69 9.71 -13.73 -0.01
C LEU A 69 9.70 -13.96 -1.52
N PRO A 70 9.25 -15.14 -1.98
CA PRO A 70 8.98 -15.35 -3.38
C PRO A 70 7.88 -14.38 -3.87
N PRO A 71 7.82 -14.11 -5.18
CA PRO A 71 6.81 -13.22 -5.73
C PRO A 71 5.41 -13.71 -5.35
N SER A 72 4.67 -12.84 -4.70
CA SER A 72 3.36 -13.17 -4.14
C SER A 72 2.31 -12.21 -4.66
N PRO A 73 1.08 -12.69 -4.98
CA PRO A 73 0.02 -11.83 -5.47
C PRO A 73 -0.42 -10.85 -4.37
N CYS A 74 -0.64 -9.60 -4.75
CA CYS A 74 -1.21 -8.59 -3.87
C CYS A 74 -2.62 -9.02 -3.46
N ALA A 75 -2.88 -9.11 -2.16
CA ALA A 75 -4.19 -9.50 -1.63
C ALA A 75 -5.33 -8.53 -1.96
N ALA A 76 -5.04 -7.36 -2.55
CA ALA A 76 -6.04 -6.37 -2.94
C ALA A 76 -6.29 -6.29 -4.46
N CYS A 77 -5.24 -6.44 -5.28
CA CYS A 77 -5.33 -6.25 -6.74
C CYS A 77 -4.75 -7.39 -7.57
N GLY A 78 -4.21 -8.44 -6.96
CA GLY A 78 -3.64 -9.60 -7.66
C GLY A 78 -2.23 -9.40 -8.24
N GLN A 79 -1.77 -8.16 -8.41
CA GLN A 79 -0.43 -7.89 -8.96
C GLN A 79 0.68 -8.62 -8.19
N LEU A 80 1.63 -9.24 -8.89
CA LEU A 80 2.76 -9.93 -8.26
C LEU A 80 3.75 -8.92 -7.66
N VAL A 81 4.14 -9.17 -6.41
CA VAL A 81 5.00 -8.26 -5.61
C VAL A 81 6.09 -9.06 -4.94
N VAL A 82 7.30 -8.51 -4.91
CA VAL A 82 8.42 -9.01 -4.09
C VAL A 82 8.56 -8.14 -2.86
N ARG A 83 8.59 -8.75 -1.67
CA ARG A 83 8.75 -8.06 -0.38
C ARG A 83 9.58 -8.92 0.56
N ASN A 84 10.06 -8.33 1.64
CA ASN A 84 10.66 -9.10 2.72
C ASN A 84 9.57 -9.73 3.59
N GLY A 85 9.90 -10.88 4.18
CA GLY A 85 9.09 -11.47 5.23
C GLY A 85 8.99 -10.52 6.41
N ASP A 86 7.84 -10.44 7.05
CA ASP A 86 7.71 -9.79 8.35
C ASP A 86 6.70 -10.61 9.15
N PRO A 87 7.06 -11.10 10.34
CA PRO A 87 6.13 -11.84 11.19
C PRO A 87 4.83 -11.07 11.48
N LEU A 88 4.86 -9.73 11.42
CA LEU A 88 3.68 -8.89 11.60
C LEU A 88 2.86 -8.70 10.32
N LEU A 89 3.43 -9.01 9.15
CA LEU A 89 2.76 -8.86 7.86
C LEU A 89 1.78 -10.01 7.66
N LYS A 90 0.53 -9.79 8.10
CA LYS A 90 -0.58 -10.74 7.92
C LYS A 90 -0.98 -10.98 6.45
N ARG A 91 -0.47 -10.17 5.50
CA ARG A 91 -0.88 -10.16 4.09
C ARG A 91 0.10 -9.36 3.23
N VAL A 92 0.36 -9.85 2.02
CA VAL A 92 1.18 -9.14 1.03
C VAL A 92 0.28 -8.17 0.24
N THR A 93 0.70 -6.90 0.15
CA THR A 93 0.06 -5.90 -0.71
C THR A 93 1.12 -5.12 -1.47
N CYS A 94 0.85 -4.71 -2.71
CA CYS A 94 1.82 -3.96 -3.51
C CYS A 94 2.07 -2.57 -2.94
N SER A 95 1.05 -1.85 -2.46
CA SER A 95 1.18 -0.44 -2.09
C SER A 95 0.43 -0.11 -0.79
N ARG A 96 0.68 1.10 -0.28
CA ARG A 96 -0.11 1.64 0.84
C ARG A 96 -1.58 1.79 0.46
N SER A 97 -1.90 2.18 -0.79
CA SER A 97 -3.27 2.29 -1.26
C SER A 97 -3.99 0.94 -1.27
N CYS A 98 -3.34 -0.13 -1.73
CA CYS A 98 -3.89 -1.48 -1.66
C CYS A 98 -4.09 -1.97 -0.22
N SER A 99 -3.15 -1.68 0.68
CA SER A 99 -3.30 -1.97 2.12
C SER A 99 -4.49 -1.25 2.74
N VAL A 100 -4.69 0.04 2.42
CA VAL A 100 -5.85 0.82 2.87
C VAL A 100 -7.13 0.28 2.25
N SER A 101 -7.16 0.03 0.93
CA SER A 101 -8.32 -0.51 0.20
C SER A 101 -8.79 -1.82 0.82
N LEU A 102 -7.89 -2.78 1.02
CA LEU A 102 -8.22 -4.07 1.62
C LEU A 102 -8.61 -3.95 3.11
N THR A 103 -8.14 -2.92 3.82
CA THR A 103 -8.63 -2.62 5.17
C THR A 103 -10.05 -2.07 5.14
N ARG A 104 -10.35 -1.19 4.18
CA ARG A 104 -11.69 -0.63 3.96
C ARG A 104 -12.68 -1.67 3.47
N SER A 105 -12.30 -2.60 2.61
CA SER A 105 -13.22 -3.66 2.17
C SER A 105 -13.60 -4.60 3.31
N ARG A 106 -12.68 -4.87 4.25
CA ARG A 106 -12.94 -5.73 5.41
C ARG A 106 -13.69 -5.05 6.54
N ASN A 107 -13.32 -3.80 6.85
CA ASN A 107 -13.84 -3.07 8.00
C ASN A 107 -14.92 -2.05 7.62
N GLY A 108 -15.08 -1.76 6.33
CA GLY A 108 -16.05 -0.80 5.82
C GLY A 108 -17.35 -1.50 5.41
N GLY A 109 -18.42 -0.73 5.38
CA GLY A 109 -19.68 -1.13 4.75
C GLY A 109 -20.59 -2.07 5.54
N LYS A 110 -20.23 -2.51 6.75
CA LYS A 110 -21.15 -3.31 7.57
C LYS A 110 -22.10 -2.44 8.40
N GLY A 111 -21.66 -1.23 8.76
CA GLY A 111 -22.42 -0.39 9.67
C GLY A 111 -22.58 -1.05 11.05
N SER A 112 -23.17 -0.32 11.99
CA SER A 112 -23.49 -0.88 13.31
C SER A 112 -24.95 -1.33 13.41
N GLY A 113 -25.80 -0.96 12.44
CA GLY A 113 -27.26 -1.10 12.52
C GLY A 113 -27.92 -0.19 13.57
N ARG A 114 -27.14 0.48 14.42
CA ARG A 114 -27.64 1.40 15.44
C ARG A 114 -28.25 2.64 14.78
N PRO A 115 -29.26 3.27 15.41
CA PRO A 115 -29.83 4.51 14.90
C PRO A 115 -28.81 5.64 14.94
N CYS A 116 -28.76 6.44 13.88
CA CYS A 116 -27.93 7.64 13.83
C CYS A 116 -28.39 8.68 14.86
N GLU A 117 -27.48 9.23 15.66
CA GLU A 117 -27.78 10.27 16.65
C GLU A 117 -28.32 11.59 16.04
N THR A 118 -28.28 11.75 14.73
CA THR A 118 -28.72 12.99 14.04
C THR A 118 -30.02 12.83 13.26
N CYS A 119 -30.21 11.72 12.55
CA CYS A 119 -31.38 11.49 11.69
C CYS A 119 -32.20 10.26 12.08
N GLY A 120 -31.75 9.44 13.03
CA GLY A 120 -32.44 8.22 13.45
C GLY A 120 -32.27 7.02 12.51
N GLU A 121 -31.86 7.23 11.26
CA GLU A 121 -31.67 6.15 10.29
C GLU A 121 -30.58 5.15 10.72
N PRO A 122 -30.73 3.86 10.36
CA PRO A 122 -29.76 2.84 10.71
C PRO A 122 -28.40 3.13 10.06
N ILE A 123 -27.34 2.98 10.85
CA ILE A 123 -25.98 3.14 10.34
C ILE A 123 -25.60 1.88 9.56
N THR A 124 -25.62 2.00 8.24
CA THR A 124 -25.32 0.91 7.28
C THR A 124 -23.85 0.86 6.85
N THR A 125 -23.06 1.88 7.17
CA THR A 125 -21.64 1.95 6.78
C THR A 125 -20.75 2.43 7.92
N GLY A 126 -19.44 2.18 7.79
CA GLY A 126 -18.44 2.61 8.78
C GLY A 126 -18.12 1.56 9.85
N ARG A 127 -17.55 2.02 10.96
CA ARG A 127 -17.12 1.18 12.09
C ARG A 127 -18.32 0.80 12.97
N ALA A 128 -18.19 -0.30 13.73
CA ALA A 128 -19.21 -0.76 14.67
C ALA A 128 -19.55 0.26 15.78
N ASP A 129 -18.63 1.15 16.12
CA ASP A 129 -18.80 2.24 17.10
C ASP A 129 -19.23 3.56 16.46
N SER A 130 -19.60 3.56 15.18
CA SER A 130 -20.09 4.77 14.50
C SER A 130 -21.38 5.26 15.16
N ARG A 131 -21.44 6.55 15.45
CA ARG A 131 -22.61 7.27 16.00
C ARG A 131 -23.49 7.94 14.93
N TYR A 132 -22.95 8.08 13.72
CA TYR A 132 -23.59 8.79 12.61
C TYR A 132 -23.57 7.94 11.34
N CYS A 133 -24.63 8.00 10.55
CA CYS A 133 -24.76 7.24 9.29
C CYS A 133 -23.83 7.75 8.17
N GLY A 134 -23.31 8.97 8.28
CA GLY A 134 -22.44 9.57 7.27
C GLY A 134 -21.81 10.90 7.69
N SER A 135 -21.02 11.48 6.79
CA SER A 135 -20.33 12.76 7.00
C SER A 135 -21.29 13.93 7.21
N ALA A 136 -22.42 13.97 6.48
CA ALA A 136 -23.42 15.02 6.60
C ALA A 136 -24.02 15.10 8.03
N CYS A 137 -24.48 13.96 8.56
CA CYS A 137 -25.01 13.86 9.93
C CYS A 137 -23.94 14.21 10.98
N ARG A 138 -22.70 13.73 10.80
CA ARG A 138 -21.58 14.09 11.67
C ARG A 138 -21.33 15.61 11.69
N GLN A 139 -21.34 16.26 10.53
CA GLN A 139 -21.15 17.71 10.42
C GLN A 139 -22.33 18.49 11.01
N LYS A 140 -23.57 18.00 10.89
CA LYS A 140 -24.75 18.61 11.54
C LYS A 140 -24.63 18.54 13.07
N ALA A 141 -24.26 17.38 13.61
CA ALA A 141 -24.00 17.21 15.05
C ALA A 141 -22.83 18.06 15.55
N TYR A 142 -21.75 18.20 14.76
CA TYR A 142 -20.64 19.10 15.09
C TYR A 142 -21.09 20.56 15.12
N ARG A 143 -21.80 21.03 14.08
CA ARG A 143 -22.32 22.41 14.02
C ARG A 143 -23.29 22.72 15.16
N ARG A 144 -24.11 21.75 15.59
CA ARG A 144 -24.98 21.89 16.75
C ARG A 144 -24.16 22.11 18.04
N ARG A 145 -23.19 21.23 18.31
CA ARG A 145 -22.30 21.35 19.47
C ARG A 145 -21.53 22.68 19.50
N ALA A 146 -21.04 23.12 18.35
CA ALA A 146 -20.33 24.40 18.23
C ALA A 146 -21.22 25.62 18.50
N ARG A 147 -22.53 25.53 18.22
CA ARG A 147 -23.51 26.59 18.52
C ARG A 147 -23.94 26.59 19.99
N ASP A 148 -24.03 25.39 20.59
CA ASP A 148 -24.53 25.19 21.95
C ASP A 148 -23.46 25.46 23.03
N GLY A 149 -22.26 25.94 22.66
CA GLY A 149 -21.29 26.54 23.60
C GLY A 149 -20.65 25.60 24.63
N HIS A 150 -20.80 24.28 24.50
CA HIS A 150 -20.07 23.31 25.33
C HIS A 150 -18.88 22.74 24.55
N ALA A 151 -17.74 23.43 24.69
CA ALA A 151 -16.41 22.87 24.49
C ALA A 151 -15.97 22.15 25.77
#